data_AF-A0AAW5IWW1-F1
#
_entry.id   AF-A0AAW5IWW1-F1
#
_cell.length_a   1.000
_cell.length_b   1.000
_cell.length_c   1.000
_cell.angle_alpha   90.00
_cell.angle_beta   90.00
_cell.angle_gamma   90.00
#
_symmetry.space_group_name_H-M   'P 1'
#
loop_
_entity.id
_entity.type
_entity.pdbx_description
1 polymer ?
#
loop_
_entity_poly.entity_id
_entity_poly.type
_entity_poly.pdbx_seq_one_letter_code
_entity_poly.pdbx_strand_id
1 'polypeptide(L)' 'MLLQIQLYVLWNHDAAEETAIMYTMMGCCKLAGADFRKWTTYVLTHIHEYDNDYSKDLEDFLSLRLKEKGIQQSLYLEFL' A
#
# COMPACT_ATOMS: atom_id res chain seq x y z
N MET A 1 -17.75 -7.83 -15.25
CA MET A 1 -17.10 -7.95 -13.93
C MET A 1 -16.68 -6.59 -13.37
N LEU A 2 -15.87 -5.80 -14.09
CA LEU A 2 -15.48 -4.43 -13.68
C LEU A 2 -16.67 -3.50 -13.36
N LEU A 3 -17.71 -3.47 -14.20
CA LEU A 3 -18.92 -2.66 -13.98
C LEU A 3 -19.68 -3.03 -12.69
N GLN A 4 -19.68 -4.31 -12.31
CA GLN A 4 -20.36 -4.79 -11.10
C GLN A 4 -19.61 -4.33 -9.84
N ILE A 5 -18.27 -4.33 -9.89
CA ILE A 5 -17.42 -3.82 -8.79
C ILE A 5 -17.63 -2.31 -8.61
N GLN A 6 -17.64 -1.54 -9.70
CA GLN A 6 -17.84 -0.08 -9.63
C GLN A 6 -19.22 0.30 -9.07
N LEU A 7 -20.28 -0.40 -9.48
CA LEU A 7 -21.63 -0.20 -8.94
C LEU A 7 -21.72 -0.57 -7.45
N TYR A 8 -21.05 -1.64 -7.04
CA TYR A 8 -20.97 -2.06 -5.64
C TYR A 8 -20.25 -1.01 -4.77
N VAL A 9 -19.11 -0.49 -5.25
CA VAL A 9 -18.35 0.57 -4.57
C VAL A 9 -19.17 1.86 -4.45
N LEU A 10 -19.97 2.23 -5.45
CA LEU A 10 -20.81 3.43 -5.39
C LEU A 10 -21.94 3.31 -4.34
N TRP A 11 -22.46 2.10 -4.16
CA TRP A 11 -23.60 1.83 -3.29
C TRP A 11 -23.20 1.56 -1.84
N ASN A 12 -22.04 0.95 -1.61
CA ASN A 12 -21.55 0.58 -0.30
C ASN A 12 -20.46 1.56 0.16
N HIS A 13 -20.79 2.38 1.17
CA HIS A 13 -19.89 3.41 1.69
C HIS A 13 -18.58 2.82 2.24
N ASP A 14 -18.65 1.70 2.96
CA ASP A 14 -17.47 1.02 3.51
C ASP A 14 -16.58 0.51 2.37
N ALA A 15 -17.19 -0.08 1.34
CA ALA A 15 -16.45 -0.51 0.15
C ALA A 15 -15.84 0.66 -0.64
N ALA A 16 -16.50 1.82 -0.66
CA ALA A 16 -15.96 3.06 -1.23
C ALA A 16 -14.74 3.55 -0.48
N GLU A 17 -14.81 3.55 0.85
CA GLU A 17 -13.72 3.97 1.73
C GLU A 17 -12.52 3.04 1.60
N GLU A 18 -12.71 1.72 1.73
CA GLU A 18 -11.65 0.72 1.56
C GLU A 18 -11.00 0.82 0.18
N THR A 19 -11.81 1.01 -0.87
CA THR A 19 -11.31 1.20 -2.24
C THR A 19 -10.47 2.47 -2.34
N ALA A 20 -10.95 3.59 -1.80
CA ALA A 20 -10.22 4.85 -1.82
C ALA A 20 -8.87 4.72 -1.08
N ILE A 21 -8.86 4.11 0.10
CA ILE A 21 -7.64 3.85 0.88
C ILE A 21 -6.63 3.04 0.04
N MET A 22 -7.08 1.96 -0.60
CA MET A 22 -6.21 1.09 -1.39
C MET A 22 -5.62 1.83 -2.62
N TYR A 23 -6.42 2.64 -3.32
CA TYR A 23 -5.93 3.47 -4.42
C TYR A 23 -4.96 4.57 -3.95
N THR A 24 -5.21 5.18 -2.79
CA THR A 24 -4.28 6.14 -2.18
C THR A 24 -2.94 5.47 -1.87
N MET A 25 -2.94 4.27 -1.27
CA MET A 25 -1.72 3.51 -0.98
C MET A 25 -0.93 3.14 -2.25
N MET A 26 -1.63 2.70 -3.31
CA MET A 26 -1.01 2.47 -4.63
C MET A 26 -0.38 3.75 -5.19
N GLY A 27 -1.08 4.88 -5.09
CA GLY A 27 -0.58 6.20 -5.50
C GLY A 27 0.67 6.62 -4.73
N CYS A 28 0.68 6.44 -3.40
CA CYS A 28 1.84 6.70 -2.55
C CYS A 28 3.03 5.82 -2.90
N CYS A 29 2.83 4.53 -3.17
CA CYS A 29 3.91 3.64 -3.64
C CYS A 29 4.51 4.14 -4.96
N LYS A 30 3.66 4.54 -5.91
CA LYS A 30 4.11 5.11 -7.18
C LYS A 30 4.91 6.40 -6.99
N LEU A 31 4.45 7.31 -6.14
CA LEU A 31 5.15 8.57 -5.86
C LEU A 31 6.48 8.35 -5.12
N ALA A 32 6.54 7.37 -4.22
CA ALA A 32 7.77 7.00 -3.53
C ALA A 32 8.76 6.25 -4.46
N GLY A 33 8.32 5.76 -5.61
CA GLY A 33 9.11 4.85 -6.45
C GLY A 33 9.28 3.46 -5.81
N ALA A 34 8.34 3.07 -4.96
CA ALA A 34 8.28 1.76 -4.33
C ALA A 34 7.43 0.79 -5.17
N ASP A 35 7.88 -0.45 -5.29
CA ASP A 35 7.11 -1.50 -5.93
C ASP A 35 5.93 -1.88 -5.03
N PHE A 36 4.70 -1.63 -5.51
CA PHE A 36 3.48 -1.88 -4.75
C PHE A 36 3.33 -3.34 -4.34
N ARG A 37 3.70 -4.29 -5.21
CA ARG A 37 3.56 -5.72 -4.89
C ARG A 37 4.52 -6.12 -3.78
N LYS A 38 5.78 -5.70 -3.85
CA LYS A 38 6.78 -5.93 -2.78
C LYS A 38 6.35 -5.23 -1.49
N TRP A 39 5.82 -4.02 -1.59
CA TRP A 39 5.36 -3.22 -0.45
C TRP A 39 4.23 -3.93 0.27
N THR A 40 3.14 -4.25 -0.43
CA THR A 40 1.97 -4.93 0.14
C THR A 40 2.35 -6.29 0.71
N THR A 41 3.24 -7.04 0.04
CA THR A 41 3.73 -8.32 0.58
C THR A 41 4.46 -8.11 1.90
N TYR A 42 5.38 -7.14 1.97
CA TYR A 42 6.13 -6.85 3.18
C TYR A 42 5.23 -6.42 4.34
N VAL A 43 4.27 -5.53 4.07
CA VAL A 43 3.29 -5.08 5.07
C VAL A 43 2.52 -6.28 5.61
N LEU A 44 1.89 -7.09 4.75
CA LEU A 44 1.07 -8.23 5.18
C LEU A 44 1.87 -9.30 5.94
N THR A 45 3.16 -9.49 5.63
CA THR A 45 3.97 -10.49 6.34
C THR A 45 4.48 -10.01 7.69
N HIS A 46 4.69 -8.70 7.88
CA HIS A 46 5.29 -8.16 9.11
C HIS A 46 4.32 -7.37 9.99
N ILE A 47 3.11 -7.05 9.52
CA ILE A 47 2.11 -6.31 10.32
C ILE A 47 1.77 -7.03 11.63
N HIS A 48 1.77 -8.36 11.61
CA HIS A 48 1.53 -9.18 12.80
C HIS A 48 2.62 -9.06 13.88
N GLU A 49 3.82 -8.59 13.53
CA GLU A 49 4.91 -8.35 14.51
C GLU A 49 4.61 -7.14 15.41
N TYR A 50 3.58 -6.36 15.07
CA TYR A 50 3.10 -5.19 15.79
C TYR A 50 1.85 -5.50 16.63
N ASP A 51 1.20 -6.66 16.42
CA ASP A 51 -0.06 -7.03 17.10
C ASP A 51 0.04 -6.96 18.64
N ASN A 52 1.23 -7.21 19.19
CA ASN A 52 1.49 -7.23 20.63
C ASN A 52 2.55 -6.20 21.07
N ASP A 53 3.05 -5.38 20.16
CA ASP A 53 4.14 -4.44 20.42
C ASP A 53 3.85 -3.06 19.81
N TYR A 54 3.01 -2.31 20.54
CA TYR A 54 2.61 -0.94 20.22
C TYR A 54 3.72 0.10 20.39
N SER A 55 4.94 -0.30 20.79
CA SER A 55 6.09 0.60 20.79
C SER A 55 6.64 0.85 19.38
N LYS A 56 6.32 -0.04 18.43
CA LYS A 56 6.71 0.10 17.03
C LYS A 56 5.73 1.00 16.28
N ASP A 57 6.27 1.89 15.46
CA ASP A 57 5.46 2.88 14.73
C ASP A 57 4.89 2.29 13.44
N LEU A 58 3.58 2.42 13.22
CA LEU A 58 2.94 1.98 11.98
C LEU A 58 3.49 2.75 10.76
N GLU A 59 4.06 3.93 10.97
CA GLU A 59 4.78 4.70 9.95
C GLU A 59 5.94 3.91 9.32
N ASP A 60 6.50 2.92 10.01
CA ASP A 60 7.55 2.05 9.45
C ASP A 60 7.09 1.26 8.23
N PHE A 61 5.78 1.08 8.05
CA PHE A 61 5.19 0.46 6.87
C PHE A 61 4.98 1.43 5.69
N LEU A 62 5.19 2.73 5.87
CA LEU A 62 5.05 3.67 4.76
C LEU A 62 6.07 3.35 3.67
N SER A 63 5.60 3.36 2.41
CA SER A 63 6.43 3.07 1.24
C SER A 63 7.67 3.97 1.14
N LEU A 64 7.59 5.21 1.63
CA LEU A 64 8.72 6.12 1.72
C LEU A 64 9.78 5.66 2.73
N ARG A 65 9.36 5.24 3.93
CA ARG A 65 10.26 4.80 5.00
C ARG A 65 10.94 3.48 4.66
N LEU A 66 10.24 2.56 4.00
CA LEU A 66 10.82 1.31 3.53
C LEU A 66 11.85 1.51 2.41
N LYS A 67 11.67 2.54 1.57
CA LYS A 67 12.68 2.95 0.59
C LYS A 67 13.92 3.52 1.27
N GLU A 68 13.76 4.39 2.28
CA GLU A 68 14.88 4.93 3.06
C GLU A 68 15.67 3.83 3.78
N LYS A 69 15.00 2.79 4.28
CA LYS A 69 15.62 1.61 4.89
C LYS A 69 16.28 0.66 3.87
N GLY A 70 16.21 0.94 2.57
CA GLY A 70 16.76 0.09 1.50
C GLY A 70 16.02 -1.25 1.33
N ILE A 71 14.85 -1.40 1.94
CA ILE A 71 14.05 -2.64 1.93
C ILE A 71 13.31 -2.78 0.59
N GLN A 72 13.20 -1.69 -0.19
CA GLN A 72 12.55 -1.69 -1.49
C GLN A 72 13.43 -1.09 -2.58
N GLN A 73 13.73 -1.89 -3.60
CA GLN A 73 14.34 -1.43 -4.84
C GLN A 73 13.49 -1.88 -6.03
N SER A 74 13.08 -0.92 -6.85
CA SER A 74 12.58 -1.15 -8.21
C SER A 74 12.94 0.02 -9.12
N LEU A 75 13.27 -0.33 -10.36
CA LEU A 75 13.91 0.46 -11.41
C LEU A 75 13.19 1.79 -11.71
N TYR A 76 13.90 2.90 -11.54
CA TYR A 76 13.78 4.01 -12.47
C TYR A 76 14.48 3.56 -13.75
N LEU A 77 13.77 3.04 -14.77
CA LEU A 77 14.24 3.09 -16.18
C LEU A 77 13.29 2.53 -17.27
N GLU A 78 12.01 2.28 -17.01
CA GLU A 78 11.07 2.05 -18.12
C GLU A 78 9.93 3.05 -18.03
N PHE A 79 10.09 4.17 -18.74
CA PHE A 79 9.09 4.90 -19.55
C PHE A 79 9.63 6.30 -19.84
N LEU A 80 10.53 6.37 -20.83
CA LEU A 80 10.74 7.51 -21.72
C LEU A 80 10.24 7.08 -23.10
#